data_AF-A0A926YT19-F1
#
_entry.id   AF-A0A926YT19-F1
#
_cell.length_a   1.000
_cell.length_b   1.000
_cell.length_c   1.000
_cell.angle_alpha   90.00
_cell.angle_beta   90.00
_cell.angle_gamma   90.00
#
_symmetry.space_group_name_H-M   'P 1'
#
loop_
_entity.id
_entity.type
_entity.pdbx_description
1 polymer ?
#
loop_
_entity_poly.entity_id
_entity_poly.type
_entity_poly.pdbx_seq_one_letter_code
_entity_poly.pdbx_strand_id
1 'polypeptide(L)'
;MRSTKEKVQDATRQFQDRVQQAYRSRHYNRKSALLVFILNLVFACMIIAAGLFIFLNIQPYIRAVEMLANQALNYSLINFVMSLPLIGWLLGLIASIATTLIGVALWAIFQFFELLPWILTRDADTLRSLIERIERFEVLAVKPSDTPMVAALKERHNNIPIEWVAQATTYAAIAYTIDGLMNLVTYPPIKGGLDAVSLWLLAPSMADVDWGNLITVVITLIAVEVIVKLWHWLRQVFGYMRQQRQEQQDEAAQQSN
;
A
#
# COMPACT_ATOMS: atom_id res chain seq x y z
N MET A 1 -53.16 14.68 -46.64
CA MET A 1 -52.39 13.49 -47.08
C MET A 1 -50.97 13.93 -47.37
N ARG A 2 -49.97 13.43 -46.63
CA ARG A 2 -48.56 13.68 -46.97
C ARG A 2 -48.26 13.12 -48.36
N SER A 3 -47.53 13.88 -49.17
CA SER A 3 -47.11 13.47 -50.50
C SER A 3 -46.22 12.23 -50.39
N THR A 4 -46.31 11.29 -51.35
CA THR A 4 -45.43 10.12 -51.42
C THR A 4 -43.95 10.51 -51.34
N LYS A 5 -43.58 11.70 -51.85
CA LYS A 5 -42.22 12.25 -51.76
C LYS A 5 -41.78 12.53 -50.31
N GLU A 6 -42.66 13.06 -49.47
CA GLU A 6 -42.36 13.33 -48.05
C GLU A 6 -42.15 12.02 -47.27
N LYS A 7 -42.97 11.00 -47.52
CA LYS A 7 -42.82 9.68 -46.87
C LYS A 7 -41.47 9.04 -47.21
N VAL A 8 -41.01 9.15 -48.46
CA VAL A 8 -39.71 8.63 -48.89
C VAL A 8 -38.56 9.42 -48.27
N GLN A 9 -38.69 10.74 -48.17
CA GLN A 9 -37.67 11.59 -47.53
C GLN A 9 -37.55 11.32 -46.02
N ASP A 10 -38.68 11.16 -45.32
CA ASP A 10 -38.72 10.79 -43.90
C ASP A 10 -38.10 9.40 -43.68
N ALA A 11 -38.43 8.42 -44.52
CA ALA A 11 -37.85 7.08 -44.45
C ALA A 11 -36.32 7.08 -44.70
N THR A 12 -35.85 7.92 -45.62
CA THR A 12 -34.42 8.06 -45.91
C THR A 12 -33.66 8.68 -44.74
N ARG A 13 -34.23 9.71 -44.10
CA ARG A 13 -33.65 10.33 -42.89
C ARG A 13 -33.59 9.33 -41.73
N GLN A 14 -34.69 8.63 -41.45
CA GLN A 14 -34.73 7.59 -40.42
C GLN A 14 -33.71 6.47 -40.69
N PHE A 15 -33.52 6.09 -41.94
CA PHE A 15 -32.51 5.09 -42.31
C PHE A 15 -31.09 5.60 -42.10
N GLN A 16 -30.78 6.83 -42.51
CA GLN A 16 -29.47 7.46 -42.30
C GLN A 16 -29.13 7.59 -40.81
N ASP A 17 -30.10 8.02 -40.00
CA ASP A 17 -29.94 8.14 -38.55
C ASP A 17 -29.67 6.77 -37.91
N ARG A 18 -30.40 5.72 -38.31
CA ARG A 18 -30.18 4.35 -37.83
C ARG A 18 -28.79 3.81 -38.21
N VAL A 19 -28.33 4.05 -39.44
CA VAL A 19 -26.99 3.64 -39.89
C VAL A 19 -25.91 4.39 -39.13
N GLN A 20 -26.07 5.70 -38.93
CA GLN A 20 -25.11 6.51 -38.20
C GLN A 20 -25.05 6.12 -36.71
N GLN A 21 -26.19 5.86 -36.08
CA GLN A 21 -26.27 5.32 -34.72
C GLN A 21 -25.62 3.94 -34.61
N ALA A 22 -25.87 3.02 -35.56
CA ALA A 22 -25.26 1.69 -35.57
C ALA A 22 -23.73 1.73 -35.79
N TYR A 23 -23.25 2.65 -36.62
CA TYR A 23 -21.82 2.86 -36.82
C TYR A 23 -21.15 3.44 -35.55
N ARG A 24 -21.77 4.46 -34.93
CA ARG A 24 -21.28 5.04 -33.67
C ARG A 24 -21.25 4.02 -32.54
N SER A 25 -22.29 3.18 -32.39
CA SER A 25 -22.35 2.16 -31.36
C SER A 25 -21.31 1.05 -31.55
N ARG A 26 -21.08 0.58 -32.79
CA ARG A 26 -20.01 -0.40 -33.09
C ARG A 26 -18.61 0.15 -32.84
N HIS A 27 -18.32 1.38 -33.27
CA HIS A 27 -17.01 1.99 -33.04
C HIS A 27 -16.75 2.28 -31.56
N TYR A 28 -17.78 2.71 -30.83
CA TYR A 28 -17.70 2.92 -29.39
C TYR A 28 -17.43 1.60 -28.64
N ASN A 29 -18.14 0.52 -28.98
CA ASN A 29 -17.95 -0.80 -28.37
C ASN A 29 -16.56 -1.38 -28.61
N ARG A 30 -15.97 -1.19 -29.80
CA ARG A 30 -14.61 -1.70 -30.07
C ARG A 30 -13.54 -0.93 -29.30
N LYS A 31 -13.65 0.40 -29.22
CA LYS A 31 -12.70 1.23 -28.45
C LYS A 31 -12.82 0.97 -26.95
N SER A 32 -14.03 0.79 -26.43
CA SER A 32 -14.24 0.47 -25.01
C SER A 32 -13.71 -0.92 -24.64
N ALA A 33 -13.88 -1.93 -25.51
CA ALA A 33 -13.33 -3.26 -25.30
C ALA A 33 -11.79 -3.27 -25.26
N LEU A 34 -11.14 -2.60 -26.22
CA LEU A 34 -9.68 -2.48 -26.26
C LEU A 34 -9.13 -1.72 -25.04
N LEU A 35 -9.79 -0.62 -24.65
CA LEU A 35 -9.41 0.14 -23.46
C LEU A 35 -9.54 -0.70 -22.18
N VAL A 36 -10.64 -1.45 -22.02
CA VAL A 36 -10.83 -2.35 -20.88
C VAL A 36 -9.76 -3.45 -20.86
N PHE A 37 -9.41 -4.01 -22.02
CA PHE A 37 -8.35 -5.01 -22.12
C PHE A 37 -6.98 -4.45 -21.70
N ILE A 38 -6.58 -3.29 -22.24
CA ILE A 38 -5.31 -2.63 -21.89
C ILE A 38 -5.26 -2.35 -20.38
N LEU A 39 -6.35 -1.84 -19.83
CA LEU A 39 -6.44 -1.54 -18.41
C LEU A 39 -6.31 -2.78 -17.53
N ASN A 40 -6.97 -3.90 -17.89
CA ASN A 40 -6.82 -5.16 -17.18
C ASN A 40 -5.38 -5.70 -17.27
N LEU A 41 -4.72 -5.54 -18.42
CA LEU A 41 -3.33 -5.92 -18.60
C LEU A 41 -2.39 -5.09 -17.70
N VAL A 42 -2.54 -3.75 -17.71
CA VAL A 42 -1.78 -2.84 -16.84
C VAL A 42 -1.97 -3.19 -15.37
N PHE A 43 -3.21 -3.50 -14.98
CA PHE A 43 -3.52 -3.93 -13.62
C PHE A 43 -2.85 -5.26 -13.24
N ALA A 44 -2.87 -6.26 -14.13
CA ALA A 44 -2.18 -7.52 -13.91
C ALA A 44 -0.66 -7.33 -13.79
N CYS A 45 -0.04 -6.54 -14.67
CA CYS A 45 1.37 -6.18 -14.60
C CYS A 45 1.70 -5.47 -13.28
N MET A 46 0.82 -4.59 -12.80
CA MET A 46 1.00 -3.90 -11.52
C MET A 46 0.95 -4.86 -10.33
N ILE A 47 0.05 -5.84 -10.32
CA ILE A 47 -0.01 -6.86 -9.26
C ILE A 47 1.28 -7.67 -9.22
N ILE A 48 1.80 -8.08 -10.38
CA ILE A 48 3.06 -8.82 -10.47
C ILE A 48 4.22 -7.96 -9.97
N ALA A 49 4.32 -6.71 -10.43
CA ALA A 49 5.34 -5.78 -9.97
C ALA A 49 5.24 -5.55 -8.45
N ALA A 50 4.04 -5.36 -7.92
CA ALA A 50 3.80 -5.19 -6.50
C ALA A 50 4.24 -6.42 -5.69
N GLY A 51 3.92 -7.63 -6.15
CA GLY A 51 4.37 -8.87 -5.52
C GLY A 51 5.90 -8.99 -5.48
N LEU A 52 6.58 -8.62 -6.57
CA LEU A 52 8.05 -8.61 -6.62
C LEU A 52 8.64 -7.57 -5.66
N PHE A 53 8.09 -6.35 -5.62
CA PHE A 53 8.55 -5.32 -4.68
C PHE A 53 8.31 -5.73 -3.23
N ILE A 54 7.15 -6.29 -2.89
CA ILE A 54 6.86 -6.81 -1.55
C ILE A 54 7.88 -7.89 -1.17
N PHE A 55 8.14 -8.84 -2.08
CA PHE A 55 9.11 -9.89 -1.83
C PHE A 55 10.52 -9.34 -1.56
N LEU A 56 10.97 -8.35 -2.33
CA LEU A 56 12.27 -7.69 -2.12
C LEU A 56 12.31 -6.89 -0.82
N ASN A 57 11.20 -6.25 -0.45
CA ASN A 57 11.09 -5.44 0.77
C ASN A 57 11.09 -6.26 2.06
N ILE A 58 10.61 -7.51 2.01
CA ILE A 58 10.60 -8.40 3.18
C ILE A 58 12.01 -8.91 3.52
N GLN A 59 12.92 -9.01 2.55
CA GLN A 59 14.27 -9.58 2.73
C GLN A 59 15.08 -8.97 3.89
N PRO A 60 15.18 -7.63 4.06
CA PRO A 60 15.90 -7.05 5.18
C PRO A 60 15.36 -7.46 6.55
N TYR A 61 14.05 -7.69 6.67
CA TYR A 61 13.45 -8.14 7.92
C TYR A 61 13.78 -9.60 8.22
N ILE A 62 13.70 -10.48 7.21
CA ILE A 62 14.09 -11.88 7.35
C ILE A 62 15.56 -11.96 7.78
N ARG A 63 16.46 -11.23 7.10
CA ARG A 63 17.88 -11.20 7.43
C ARG A 63 18.15 -10.65 8.83
N ALA A 64 17.45 -9.60 9.25
CA ALA A 64 17.58 -9.08 10.61
C ALA A 64 17.18 -10.12 11.67
N VAL A 65 16.09 -10.86 11.42
CA VAL A 65 15.67 -11.97 12.31
C VAL A 65 16.68 -13.11 12.28
N GLU A 66 17.22 -13.48 11.11
CA GLU A 66 18.28 -14.48 10.99
C GLU A 66 19.52 -14.10 11.80
N MET A 67 19.94 -12.83 11.74
CA MET A 67 21.08 -12.33 12.52
C MET A 67 20.85 -12.45 14.02
N LEU A 68 19.66 -12.07 14.50
CA LEU A 68 19.28 -12.19 15.92
C LEU A 68 19.16 -13.66 16.35
N ALA A 69 18.55 -14.50 15.51
CA ALA A 69 18.39 -15.93 15.77
C ALA A 69 19.76 -16.62 15.83
N ASN A 70 20.68 -16.34 14.90
CA ASN A 70 22.02 -16.92 14.90
C ASN A 70 22.83 -16.53 16.14
N GLN A 71 22.66 -15.32 16.67
CA GLN A 71 23.26 -14.93 17.94
C GLN A 71 22.68 -15.72 19.12
N ALA A 72 21.37 -15.94 19.12
CA ALA A 72 20.69 -16.70 20.17
C ALA A 72 20.94 -18.22 20.10
N LEU A 73 21.24 -18.78 18.92
CA LEU A 73 21.43 -20.22 18.72
C LEU A 73 22.88 -20.69 18.93
N ASN A 74 23.80 -19.82 19.32
CA ASN A 74 25.21 -20.13 19.62
C ASN A 74 25.43 -20.96 20.90
N TYR A 75 24.50 -21.86 21.24
CA TYR A 75 24.64 -22.81 22.35
C TYR A 75 25.14 -24.15 21.83
N SER A 76 26.13 -24.73 22.51
CA SER A 76 26.77 -26.00 22.13
C SER A 76 25.79 -27.16 21.94
N LEU A 77 24.74 -27.23 22.76
CA LEU A 77 23.70 -28.26 22.67
C LEU A 77 22.86 -28.13 21.39
N ILE A 78 22.53 -26.91 20.98
CA ILE A 78 21.75 -26.65 19.75
C ILE A 78 22.59 -27.05 18.54
N ASN A 79 23.86 -26.66 18.51
CA ASN A 79 24.78 -27.05 17.44
C ASN A 79 24.95 -28.56 17.33
N PHE A 80 25.00 -29.28 18.46
CA PHE A 80 25.01 -30.75 18.46
C PHE A 80 23.73 -31.34 17.87
N VAL A 81 22.55 -30.88 18.29
CA VAL A 81 21.26 -31.39 17.77
C VAL A 81 21.11 -31.09 16.27
N MET A 82 21.55 -29.90 15.83
CA MET A 82 21.55 -29.51 14.41
C MET A 82 22.51 -30.32 13.54
N SER A 83 23.52 -30.98 14.14
CA SER A 83 24.48 -31.83 13.41
C SER A 83 23.91 -33.19 12.97
N LEU A 84 22.77 -33.61 13.54
CA LEU A 84 22.11 -34.86 13.18
C LEU A 84 21.37 -34.68 11.84
N PRO A 85 21.56 -35.55 10.82
CA PRO A 85 21.12 -35.26 9.45
C PRO A 85 19.60 -35.10 9.28
N LEU A 86 18.79 -35.97 9.88
CA LEU A 86 17.32 -35.87 9.76
C LEU A 86 16.73 -34.80 10.70
N ILE A 87 17.21 -34.77 11.95
CA ILE A 87 16.70 -33.86 12.98
C ILE A 87 17.14 -32.43 12.67
N GLY A 88 18.41 -32.21 12.31
CA GLY A 88 18.95 -30.93 11.90
C GLY A 88 18.30 -30.39 10.63
N TRP A 89 17.99 -31.24 9.65
CA TRP A 89 17.22 -30.81 8.48
C TRP A 89 15.82 -30.34 8.85
N LEU A 90 15.09 -31.12 9.68
CA LEU A 90 13.74 -30.75 10.11
C LEU A 90 13.73 -29.47 10.95
N LEU A 91 14.65 -29.36 11.91
CA LEU A 91 14.80 -28.16 12.75
C LEU A 91 15.23 -26.95 11.93
N GLY A 92 16.11 -27.13 10.94
CA GLY A 92 16.51 -26.09 9.99
C GLY A 92 15.33 -25.58 9.17
N LEU A 93 14.47 -26.49 8.69
CA LEU A 93 13.23 -26.12 7.99
C LEU A 93 12.28 -25.33 8.89
N ILE A 94 12.05 -25.81 10.13
CA ILE A 94 11.21 -25.12 11.11
C ILE A 94 11.78 -23.73 11.43
N ALA A 95 13.08 -23.63 11.66
CA ALA A 95 13.77 -22.36 11.93
C ALA A 95 13.65 -21.38 10.75
N SER A 96 13.81 -21.86 9.52
CA SER A 96 13.66 -21.03 8.31
C SER A 96 12.23 -20.52 8.14
N ILE A 97 11.22 -21.38 8.33
CA ILE A 97 9.81 -20.98 8.27
C ILE A 97 9.50 -19.96 9.38
N ALA A 98 9.91 -20.24 10.62
CA ALA A 98 9.69 -19.35 11.75
C ALA A 98 10.33 -17.98 11.52
N THR A 99 11.58 -17.96 11.07
CA THR A 99 12.33 -16.72 10.76
C THR A 99 11.65 -15.93 9.65
N THR A 100 11.19 -16.62 8.60
CA THR A 100 10.43 -15.99 7.50
C THR A 100 9.13 -15.37 8.02
N LEU A 101 8.35 -16.11 8.82
CA LEU A 101 7.07 -15.61 9.37
C LEU A 101 7.26 -14.42 10.30
N ILE A 102 8.27 -14.45 11.17
CA ILE A 102 8.60 -13.33 12.06
C ILE A 102 9.06 -12.12 11.24
N GLY A 103 9.92 -12.32 10.22
CA GLY A 103 10.35 -11.26 9.32
C GLY A 103 9.18 -10.61 8.57
N VAL A 104 8.27 -11.41 8.03
CA VAL A 104 7.03 -10.93 7.37
C VAL A 104 6.14 -10.17 8.35
N ALA A 105 5.99 -10.65 9.59
CA ALA A 105 5.18 -9.99 10.60
C ALA A 105 5.77 -8.63 11.01
N LEU A 106 7.10 -8.56 11.21
CA LEU A 106 7.79 -7.30 11.49
C LEU A 106 7.62 -6.32 10.33
N TRP A 107 7.89 -6.75 9.10
CA TRP A 107 7.65 -5.93 7.89
C TRP A 107 6.22 -5.38 7.86
N ALA A 108 5.21 -6.23 8.06
CA ALA A 108 3.81 -5.81 8.03
C ALA A 108 3.49 -4.75 9.10
N ILE A 109 4.11 -4.82 10.29
CA ILE A 109 3.95 -3.82 11.35
C ILE A 109 4.51 -2.46 10.92
N PHE A 110 5.73 -2.42 10.37
CA PHE A 110 6.32 -1.17 9.89
C PHE A 110 5.50 -0.56 8.76
N GLN A 111 5.14 -1.37 7.76
CA GLN A 111 4.33 -0.92 6.64
C GLN A 111 2.95 -0.40 7.09
N PHE A 112 2.35 -1.00 8.12
CA PHE A 112 1.11 -0.49 8.70
C PHE A 112 1.30 0.92 9.27
N PHE A 113 2.34 1.16 10.08
CA PHE A 113 2.60 2.47 10.67
C PHE A 113 2.99 3.53 9.64
N GLU A 114 3.77 3.17 8.62
CA GLU A 114 4.15 4.06 7.53
C GLU A 114 2.93 4.51 6.70
N LEU A 115 2.01 3.59 6.41
CA LEU A 115 0.79 3.88 5.66
C LEU A 115 -0.31 4.54 6.50
N LEU A 116 -0.23 4.45 7.83
CA LEU A 116 -1.29 4.88 8.74
C LEU A 116 -1.75 6.34 8.51
N PRO A 117 -0.85 7.35 8.43
CA PRO A 117 -1.29 8.74 8.23
C PRO A 117 -2.04 8.94 6.93
N TRP A 118 -1.58 8.27 5.88
CA TRP A 118 -2.20 8.34 4.56
C TRP A 118 -3.58 7.67 4.55
N ILE A 119 -3.72 6.50 5.19
CA ILE A 119 -5.01 5.81 5.33
C ILE A 119 -6.01 6.70 6.07
N LEU A 120 -5.59 7.35 7.16
CA LEU A 120 -6.48 8.17 7.98
C LEU A 120 -6.94 9.46 7.30
N THR A 121 -6.12 10.07 6.43
CA THR A 121 -6.37 11.40 5.86
C THR A 121 -6.92 11.41 4.45
N ARG A 122 -6.87 10.28 3.75
CA ARG A 122 -7.17 10.22 2.32
C ARG A 122 -8.65 10.33 1.97
N ASP A 123 -9.50 9.66 2.74
CA ASP A 123 -10.89 9.40 2.35
C ASP A 123 -11.86 10.17 3.25
N ALA A 124 -12.78 10.90 2.62
CA ALA A 124 -13.76 11.72 3.32
C ALA A 124 -14.71 10.85 4.16
N ASP A 125 -15.05 9.65 3.68
CA ASP A 125 -15.90 8.72 4.42
C ASP A 125 -15.16 8.13 5.64
N THR A 126 -13.87 7.83 5.48
CA THR A 126 -13.00 7.42 6.60
C THR A 126 -12.87 8.54 7.64
N LEU A 127 -12.58 9.77 7.22
CA LEU A 127 -12.53 10.93 8.11
C LEU A 127 -13.86 11.17 8.82
N ARG A 128 -14.97 11.12 8.09
CA ARG A 128 -16.31 11.22 8.67
C ARG A 128 -16.59 10.12 9.68
N SER A 129 -16.23 8.88 9.36
CA SER A 129 -16.39 7.74 10.27
C SER A 129 -15.54 7.89 11.53
N LEU A 130 -14.33 8.45 11.42
CA LEU A 130 -13.47 8.78 12.56
C LEU A 130 -14.08 9.89 13.41
N ILE A 131 -14.57 10.96 12.80
CA ILE A 131 -15.28 12.06 13.50
C ILE A 131 -16.49 11.50 14.25
N GLU A 132 -17.36 10.73 13.59
CA GLU A 132 -18.54 10.13 14.21
C GLU A 132 -18.17 9.19 15.38
N ARG A 133 -17.03 8.49 15.31
CA ARG A 133 -16.53 7.64 16.41
C ARG A 133 -15.98 8.48 17.56
N ILE A 134 -15.28 9.56 17.27
CA ILE A 134 -14.75 10.50 18.27
C ILE A 134 -15.91 11.22 18.97
N GLU A 135 -16.94 11.64 18.24
CA GLU A 135 -18.14 12.28 18.80
C GLU A 135 -18.95 11.35 19.71
N ARG A 136 -18.93 10.03 19.45
CA ARG A 136 -19.57 9.02 20.30
C ARG A 136 -18.71 8.57 21.48
N PHE A 137 -17.46 9.02 21.56
CA PHE A 137 -16.58 8.68 22.67
C PHE A 137 -17.12 9.30 23.95
N GLU A 138 -17.25 8.52 25.03
CA GLU A 138 -17.85 9.00 26.28
C GLU A 138 -16.91 10.00 26.96
N VAL A 139 -17.22 11.29 26.80
CA VAL A 139 -16.45 12.37 27.42
C VAL A 139 -16.74 12.39 28.92
N LEU A 140 -15.71 12.14 29.72
CA LEU A 140 -15.82 12.19 31.18
C LEU A 140 -15.77 13.65 31.64
N ALA A 141 -16.86 14.14 32.22
CA ALA A 141 -16.92 15.49 32.78
C ALA A 141 -15.94 15.65 33.95
N VAL A 142 -15.05 16.63 33.85
CA VAL A 142 -14.13 17.05 34.93
C VAL A 142 -14.92 17.95 35.88
N LYS A 143 -15.05 17.54 37.14
CA LYS A 143 -15.80 18.28 38.16
C LYS A 143 -14.84 19.05 39.07
N PRO A 144 -15.22 20.23 39.60
CA PRO A 144 -14.39 20.94 40.58
C PRO A 144 -14.14 20.17 41.88
N SER A 145 -14.99 19.19 42.19
CA SER A 145 -14.85 18.30 43.35
C SER A 145 -13.89 17.13 43.13
N ASP A 146 -13.42 16.92 41.89
CA ASP A 146 -12.49 15.82 41.59
C ASP A 146 -11.13 16.11 42.23
N THR A 147 -10.44 15.07 42.69
CA THR A 147 -9.05 15.21 43.10
C THR A 147 -8.18 15.54 41.89
N PRO A 148 -7.03 16.24 42.05
CA PRO A 148 -6.16 16.60 40.92
C PRO A 148 -5.77 15.39 40.04
N MET A 149 -5.57 14.22 40.65
CA MET A 149 -5.27 12.98 39.93
C MET A 149 -6.45 12.50 39.07
N VAL A 150 -7.68 12.53 39.60
CA VAL A 150 -8.88 12.10 38.86
C VAL A 150 -9.16 13.06 37.70
N ALA A 151 -8.98 14.37 37.91
CA ALA A 151 -9.10 15.36 36.86
C ALA A 151 -8.10 15.09 35.71
N ALA A 152 -6.82 14.87 36.04
CA ALA A 152 -5.79 14.56 35.04
C ALA A 152 -6.09 13.27 34.24
N LEU A 153 -6.58 12.23 34.89
CA LEU A 153 -6.96 10.98 34.20
C LEU A 153 -8.16 11.16 33.26
N LYS A 154 -9.16 11.97 33.65
CA LYS A 154 -10.30 12.30 32.79
C LYS A 154 -9.87 13.14 31.58
N GLU A 155 -9.04 14.15 31.78
CA GLU A 155 -8.48 14.95 30.69
C GLU A 155 -7.67 14.06 29.73
N ARG A 156 -6.82 13.18 30.26
CA ARG A 156 -6.08 12.21 29.46
C ARG A 156 -7.02 11.32 28.66
N HIS A 157 -8.04 10.76 29.30
CA HIS A 157 -9.02 9.89 28.66
C HIS A 157 -9.72 10.59 27.48
N ASN A 158 -10.20 11.82 27.70
CA ASN A 158 -10.92 12.60 26.69
C ASN A 158 -10.02 12.97 25.48
N ASN A 159 -8.71 13.11 25.69
CA ASN A 159 -7.76 13.47 24.64
C ASN A 159 -7.20 12.26 23.86
N ILE A 160 -7.29 11.03 24.39
CA ILE A 160 -6.74 9.82 23.75
C ILE A 160 -7.12 9.69 22.27
N PRO A 161 -8.41 9.81 21.85
CA PRO A 161 -8.78 9.60 20.45
C PRO A 161 -8.14 10.63 19.51
N ILE A 162 -8.08 11.89 19.93
CA ILE A 162 -7.50 12.99 19.15
C ILE A 162 -5.99 12.82 19.05
N GLU A 163 -5.34 12.48 20.17
CA GLU A 163 -3.91 12.24 20.22
C GLU A 163 -3.47 11.10 19.32
N TRP A 164 -4.23 10.01 19.24
CA TRP A 164 -3.90 8.88 18.37
C TRP A 164 -3.86 9.29 16.89
N VAL A 165 -4.82 10.10 16.44
CA VAL A 165 -4.85 10.63 15.08
C VAL A 165 -3.71 11.63 14.86
N ALA A 166 -3.48 12.53 15.81
CA ALA A 166 -2.41 13.52 15.73
C ALA A 166 -1.01 12.89 15.69
N GLN A 167 -0.80 11.82 16.46
CA GLN A 167 0.49 11.12 16.58
C GLN A 167 0.75 10.12 15.45
N ALA A 168 -0.24 9.83 14.57
CA ALA A 168 -0.04 8.92 13.45
C ALA A 168 1.18 9.31 12.59
N THR A 169 1.36 10.61 12.33
CA THR A 169 2.52 11.13 11.58
C THR A 169 3.85 10.89 12.30
N THR A 170 3.87 11.06 13.63
CA THR A 170 5.03 10.74 14.46
C THR A 170 5.35 9.25 14.44
N TYR A 171 4.34 8.38 14.55
CA TYR A 171 4.53 6.93 14.46
C TYR A 171 5.07 6.50 13.10
N ALA A 172 4.57 7.09 12.00
CA ALA A 172 5.11 6.86 10.67
C ALA A 172 6.58 7.31 10.58
N ALA A 173 6.93 8.49 11.11
CA ALA A 173 8.31 8.97 11.10
C ALA A 173 9.26 8.05 11.90
N ILE A 174 8.82 7.55 13.06
CA ILE A 174 9.56 6.56 13.85
C ILE A 174 9.71 5.25 13.07
N ALA A 175 8.62 4.76 12.46
CA ALA A 175 8.63 3.55 11.64
C ALA A 175 9.62 3.67 10.47
N TYR A 176 9.55 4.74 9.68
CA TYR A 176 10.49 5.03 8.59
C TYR A 176 11.95 5.12 9.06
N THR A 177 12.17 5.71 10.24
CA THR A 177 13.53 5.83 10.78
C THR A 177 14.09 4.45 11.11
N ILE A 178 13.33 3.62 11.83
CA ILE A 178 13.77 2.28 12.21
C ILE A 178 13.88 1.37 10.98
N ASP A 179 12.92 1.42 10.06
CA ASP A 179 12.95 0.67 8.80
C ASP A 179 14.18 1.06 7.96
N GLY A 180 14.46 2.37 7.85
CA GLY A 180 15.66 2.89 7.19
C GLY A 180 16.94 2.34 7.80
N LEU A 181 17.04 2.33 9.13
CA LEU A 181 18.20 1.75 9.83
C LEU A 181 18.33 0.24 9.57
N MET A 182 17.24 -0.53 9.61
CA MET A 182 17.25 -1.96 9.30
C MET A 182 17.69 -2.25 7.87
N ASN A 183 17.20 -1.45 6.91
CA ASN A 183 17.62 -1.52 5.51
C ASN A 183 19.10 -1.16 5.35
N LEU A 184 19.62 -0.14 6.04
CA LEU A 184 21.03 0.24 6.00
C LEU A 184 21.96 -0.81 6.60
N VAL A 185 21.51 -1.54 7.63
CA VAL A 185 22.26 -2.68 8.18
C VAL A 185 22.32 -3.83 7.18
N THR A 186 21.21 -4.10 6.49
CA THR A 186 21.11 -5.21 5.52
C THR A 186 21.82 -4.90 4.19
N TYR A 187 21.68 -3.67 3.72
CA TYR A 187 22.19 -3.17 2.44
C TYR A 187 23.12 -1.99 2.74
N PRO A 188 24.33 -2.26 3.26
CA PRO A 188 25.25 -1.22 3.66
C PRO A 188 25.60 -0.32 2.47
N PRO A 189 25.52 1.02 2.62
CA PRO A 189 25.79 1.95 1.54
C PRO A 189 27.28 2.07 1.20
N ILE A 190 28.16 1.54 2.06
CA ILE A 190 29.62 1.53 1.88
C ILE A 190 30.07 0.09 1.63
N LYS A 191 30.90 -0.09 0.61
CA LYS A 191 31.55 -1.37 0.29
C LYS A 191 32.41 -1.81 1.46
N GLY A 192 32.27 -3.07 1.88
CA GLY A 192 32.90 -3.59 3.09
C GLY A 192 32.01 -3.54 4.33
N GLY A 193 30.77 -3.05 4.23
CA GLY A 193 29.78 -3.14 5.30
C GLY A 193 29.87 -2.00 6.32
N LEU A 194 29.27 -2.22 7.49
CA LEU A 194 29.22 -1.22 8.56
C LEU A 194 30.60 -0.93 9.17
N ASP A 195 31.50 -1.92 9.20
CA ASP A 195 32.86 -1.73 9.74
C ASP A 195 33.67 -0.72 8.92
N ALA A 196 33.45 -0.71 7.61
CA ALA A 196 34.09 0.22 6.68
C ALA A 196 33.56 1.67 6.79
N VAL A 197 32.41 1.89 7.45
CA VAL A 197 31.83 3.24 7.62
C VAL A 197 32.77 4.13 8.42
N SER A 198 33.40 3.59 9.46
CA SER A 198 34.35 4.35 10.29
C SER A 198 35.54 4.87 9.47
N LEU A 199 36.10 4.04 8.60
CA LEU A 199 37.19 4.42 7.69
C LEU A 199 36.72 5.43 6.64
N TRP A 200 35.54 5.22 6.07
CA TRP A 200 34.95 6.13 5.10
C TRP A 200 34.66 7.52 5.69
N LEU A 201 34.26 7.61 6.97
CA LEU A 201 34.09 8.90 7.66
C LEU A 201 35.40 9.67 7.82
N LEU A 202 36.54 8.97 7.93
CA LEU A 202 37.86 9.59 8.05
C LEU A 202 38.43 10.02 6.68
N ALA A 203 38.15 9.26 5.64
CA ALA A 203 38.62 9.52 4.28
C ALA A 203 37.51 9.21 3.26
N PRO A 204 36.53 10.12 3.07
CA PRO A 204 35.38 9.86 2.23
C PRO A 204 35.77 9.73 0.76
N SER A 205 35.37 8.61 0.16
CA SER A 205 35.58 8.30 -1.26
C SER A 205 34.27 7.85 -1.90
N MET A 206 33.94 8.44 -3.05
CA MET A 206 32.72 8.07 -3.80
C MET A 206 32.85 6.71 -4.48
N ALA A 207 34.08 6.20 -4.66
CA ALA A 207 34.31 4.86 -5.21
C ALA A 207 33.91 3.74 -4.24
N ASP A 208 33.90 4.04 -2.94
CA ASP A 208 33.55 3.11 -1.86
C ASP A 208 32.04 3.07 -1.60
N VAL A 209 31.27 3.99 -2.18
CA VAL A 209 29.81 3.98 -2.10
C VAL A 209 29.27 2.86 -2.99
N ASP A 210 28.47 1.98 -2.40
CA ASP A 210 27.65 1.01 -3.11
C ASP A 210 26.33 1.66 -3.51
N TRP A 211 26.33 2.28 -4.69
CA TRP A 211 25.15 2.91 -5.27
C TRP A 211 23.99 1.93 -5.46
N GLY A 212 24.28 0.63 -5.68
CA GLY A 212 23.25 -0.39 -5.84
C GLY A 212 22.48 -0.62 -4.55
N ASN A 213 23.20 -0.75 -3.43
CA ASN A 213 22.59 -0.86 -2.11
C ASN A 213 21.84 0.42 -1.73
N LEU A 214 22.43 1.61 -1.96
CA LEU A 214 21.78 2.87 -1.64
C LEU A 214 20.45 3.05 -2.40
N ILE A 215 20.42 2.76 -3.70
CA ILE A 215 19.20 2.80 -4.51
C ILE A 215 18.19 1.76 -4.00
N THR A 216 18.66 0.56 -3.63
CA THR A 216 17.82 -0.49 -3.09
C THR A 216 17.13 -0.04 -1.80
N VAL A 217 17.87 0.57 -0.86
CA VAL A 217 17.32 1.14 0.39
C VAL A 217 16.26 2.20 0.10
N VAL A 218 16.52 3.12 -0.83
CA VAL A 218 15.53 4.16 -1.18
C VAL A 218 14.28 3.53 -1.79
N ILE A 219 14.46 2.58 -2.72
CA ILE A 219 13.34 1.88 -3.36
C ILE A 219 12.54 1.09 -2.34
N THR A 220 13.17 0.39 -1.40
CA THR A 220 12.44 -0.38 -0.38
C THR A 220 11.57 0.53 0.48
N LEU A 221 12.15 1.62 1.00
CA LEU A 221 11.42 2.57 1.85
C LEU A 221 10.16 3.18 1.19
N ILE A 222 10.16 3.40 -0.13
CA ILE A 222 9.03 4.10 -0.79
C ILE A 222 8.14 3.19 -1.65
N ALA A 223 8.60 1.98 -2.00
CA ALA A 223 7.92 1.16 -3.01
C ALA A 223 6.48 0.81 -2.61
N VAL A 224 6.28 0.37 -1.36
CA VAL A 224 4.95 -0.04 -0.88
C VAL A 224 3.99 1.14 -0.86
N GLU A 225 4.43 2.31 -0.37
CA GLU A 225 3.63 3.52 -0.36
C GLU A 225 3.21 3.95 -1.78
N VAL A 226 4.14 3.92 -2.73
CA VAL A 226 3.86 4.21 -4.15
C VAL A 226 2.86 3.22 -4.74
N ILE A 227 3.04 1.92 -4.49
CA ILE A 227 2.14 0.86 -4.97
C ILE A 227 0.73 1.07 -4.42
N VAL A 228 0.60 1.31 -3.12
CA VAL A 228 -0.70 1.52 -2.45
C VAL A 228 -1.39 2.77 -3.00
N LYS A 229 -0.67 3.89 -3.09
CA LYS A 229 -1.21 5.14 -3.67
C LYS A 229 -1.66 4.95 -5.11
N LEU A 230 -0.84 4.30 -5.93
CA LEU A 230 -1.13 4.06 -7.35
C LEU A 230 -2.32 3.13 -7.54
N TRP A 231 -2.39 2.05 -6.76
CA TRP A 231 -3.52 1.11 -6.74
C TRP A 231 -4.84 1.83 -6.45
N HIS A 232 -4.82 2.68 -5.43
CA HIS A 232 -5.99 3.43 -5.03
C HIS A 232 -6.40 4.50 -6.04
N TRP A 233 -5.43 5.20 -6.65
CA TRP A 233 -5.70 6.13 -7.75
C TRP A 233 -6.34 5.40 -8.94
N LEU A 234 -5.81 4.25 -9.33
CA LEU A 234 -6.40 3.44 -10.39
C LEU A 234 -7.84 3.06 -10.07
N ARG A 235 -8.13 2.57 -8.85
CA ARG A 235 -9.51 2.23 -8.45
C ARG A 235 -10.47 3.40 -8.60
N GLN A 236 -10.05 4.62 -8.25
CA GLN A 236 -10.87 5.82 -8.45
C GLN A 236 -11.14 6.08 -9.94
N VAL A 237 -10.09 6.06 -10.77
CA VAL A 237 -10.21 6.24 -12.23
C VAL A 237 -11.15 5.20 -12.84
N PHE A 238 -11.05 3.93 -12.43
CA PHE A 238 -11.96 2.88 -12.85
C PHE A 238 -13.40 3.11 -12.39
N GLY A 239 -13.60 3.58 -11.16
CA GLY A 239 -14.91 3.95 -10.63
C GLY A 239 -15.59 5.01 -11.48
N TYR A 240 -14.88 6.12 -11.74
CA TYR A 240 -15.38 7.21 -12.58
C TYR A 240 -15.74 6.76 -14.00
N MET A 241 -14.89 5.95 -14.63
CA MET A 241 -15.17 5.42 -15.98
C MET A 241 -16.35 4.45 -16.05
N ARG A 242 -16.69 3.77 -14.95
CA ARG A 242 -17.88 2.91 -14.86
C ARG A 242 -19.14 3.75 -14.68
N GLN A 243 -19.08 4.76 -13.81
CA GLN A 243 -20.18 5.68 -13.59
C GLN A 243 -20.59 6.42 -14.87
N GLN A 244 -19.63 7.00 -15.60
CA GLN A 244 -19.92 7.69 -16.87
C GLN A 244 -20.53 6.76 -17.93
N ARG A 245 -20.13 5.48 -17.95
CA ARG A 245 -20.72 4.49 -18.86
C ARG A 245 -22.16 4.16 -18.49
N GLN A 246 -22.47 4.11 -17.20
CA GLN A 246 -23.82 3.86 -16.72
C GLN A 246 -24.74 5.04 -17.04
N GLU A 247 -24.29 6.27 -16.77
CA GLU A 247 -25.02 7.50 -17.12
C GLU A 247 -25.34 7.56 -18.62
N GLN A 248 -24.38 7.24 -19.48
CA GLN A 248 -24.60 7.19 -20.94
C GLN A 248 -25.58 6.09 -21.37
N GLN A 249 -25.61 4.96 -20.67
CA GLN A 249 -26.56 3.89 -20.95
C GLN A 249 -27.98 4.26 -20.52
N ASP A 250 -28.10 4.92 -19.37
CA ASP A 250 -29.38 5.39 -18.83
C ASP A 250 -29.98 6.49 -19.73
N GLU A 251 -29.16 7.43 -20.21
CA GLU A 251 -29.59 8.46 -21.19
C GLU A 251 -30.05 7.84 -22.53
N ALA A 252 -29.31 6.84 -23.03
CA ALA A 252 -29.68 6.13 -24.27
C ALA A 252 -30.99 5.34 -24.12
N ALA A 253 -31.24 4.75 -22.95
CA ALA A 253 -32.49 4.06 -22.65
C ALA A 253 -33.67 5.04 -22.56
N GLN A 254 -33.48 6.21 -21.95
CA GLN A 254 -34.50 7.25 -21.87
C GLN A 254 -34.88 7.81 -23.24
N GLN A 255 -33.93 7.94 -24.18
CA GLN A 255 -34.20 8.39 -25.55
C GLN A 255 -34.94 7.34 -26.41
N SER A 256 -34.95 6.08 -25.98
CA SER A 256 -35.59 4.98 -26.73
C SER A 256 -37.05 4.73 -26.35
N ASN A 257 -37.50 5.30 -25.22
CA ASN A 257 -38.88 5.24 -24.72
C ASN A 257 -39.69 6.47 -25.18
#